data_AF-A0A522E0N0-F1
#
_entry.id   AF-A0A522E0N0-F1
#
_cell.length_a   1.000
_cell.length_b   1.000
_cell.length_c   1.000
_cell.angle_alpha   90.00
_cell.angle_beta   90.00
_cell.angle_gamma   90.00
#
_symmetry.space_group_name_H-M   'P 1'
#
loop_
_entity.id
_entity.type
_entity.pdbx_description
1 polymer ?
#
loop_
_entity_poly.entity_id
_entity_poly.type
_entity_poly.pdbx_seq_one_letter_code
_entity_poly.pdbx_strand_id
1 'polypeptide(L)'
;MENQNPIYPADPGENISSQAGTADLPKPELEEKKDKVNIWLKSAFSLLLYLAIGYFFFSHNWMFLVIITAIIVFHELGHFSAMKIFKYNDLGIFFIPLLGAYVSGSKQEISQKQSAIILLAGPVPGILLGIVLILLNNVYSIDFAFGISVEAIAKAMIFLNLLNLLPVYPLDGGQLLHRLFLDDNKIIGKIFVIMSSGLLSWFALSSGFYPLLIFPFMMLSRMVGDIHHDRLTAKIEAEGIDLMKTYDELSAEDYWKIRNLLIKHIPSLRDVPPSPPYDISPKEEQVITTIQNLLQRTLIQDLSLAGKFLILLIWAGCFTAPFMLQLPLRFF
;
A
#
# COMPACT_ATOMS: atom_id res chain seq x y z
N MET A 1 26.68 -52.38 70.48
CA MET A 1 26.00 -51.45 69.56
C MET A 1 26.87 -51.33 68.34
N GLU A 2 26.25 -51.48 67.18
CA GLU A 2 26.83 -51.81 65.88
C GLU A 2 26.89 -50.58 64.97
N ASN A 3 28.01 -50.40 64.25
CA ASN A 3 28.16 -49.84 62.89
C ASN A 3 29.67 -49.61 62.64
N GLN A 4 30.41 -50.42 61.87
CA GLN A 4 30.46 -50.59 60.40
C GLN A 4 30.86 -49.31 59.61
N ASN A 5 32.14 -49.30 59.20
CA ASN A 5 32.82 -48.42 58.22
C ASN A 5 32.32 -48.68 56.78
N PRO A 6 32.52 -47.79 55.76
CA PRO A 6 33.75 -47.81 54.90
C PRO A 6 34.19 -46.43 54.31
N ILE A 7 35.49 -46.11 54.16
CA ILE A 7 36.40 -46.32 52.98
C ILE A 7 36.01 -45.54 51.69
N TYR A 8 36.82 -44.53 51.29
CA TYR A 8 36.98 -43.95 49.92
C TYR A 8 37.84 -44.88 49.03
N PRO A 9 38.01 -44.78 47.67
CA PRO A 9 37.72 -43.71 46.67
C PRO A 9 37.25 -44.18 45.25
N ALA A 10 37.02 -43.25 44.28
CA ALA A 10 37.51 -43.24 42.87
C ALA A 10 36.61 -42.43 41.88
N ASP A 11 37.24 -41.49 41.14
CA ASP A 11 36.78 -40.83 39.89
C ASP A 11 37.09 -41.78 38.70
N PRO A 12 36.34 -41.88 37.56
CA PRO A 12 36.28 -40.80 36.54
C PRO A 12 35.03 -40.76 35.61
N GLY A 13 34.68 -39.55 35.17
CA GLY A 13 34.14 -39.31 33.84
C GLY A 13 32.63 -39.39 33.67
N GLU A 14 32.00 -38.23 33.53
CA GLU A 14 30.72 -38.13 32.85
C GLU A 14 30.78 -37.00 31.83
N ASN A 15 30.49 -37.38 30.58
CA ASN A 15 30.37 -36.52 29.40
C ASN A 15 29.53 -35.28 29.73
N ILE A 16 30.15 -34.11 29.68
CA ILE A 16 29.42 -32.87 29.43
C ILE A 16 29.09 -32.87 27.93
N SER A 17 28.07 -33.66 27.58
CA SER A 17 27.39 -33.53 26.30
C SER A 17 26.67 -32.19 26.29
N SER A 18 27.08 -31.35 25.36
CA SER A 18 26.44 -30.11 24.97
C SER A 18 25.02 -30.36 24.46
N GLN A 19 24.05 -30.43 25.38
CA GLN A 19 22.62 -30.38 25.08
C GLN A 19 21.93 -29.49 26.13
N ALA A 20 22.18 -28.17 26.06
CA ALA A 20 21.26 -27.20 26.65
C ALA A 20 20.03 -27.14 25.73
N GLY A 21 19.00 -27.90 26.11
CA GLY A 21 17.72 -27.96 25.41
C GLY A 21 17.00 -26.61 25.39
N THR A 22 16.40 -26.32 24.24
CA THR A 22 15.41 -25.28 23.97
C THR A 22 14.12 -25.53 24.79
N ALA A 23 14.21 -25.40 26.11
CA ALA A 23 13.07 -25.50 27.00
C ALA A 23 12.25 -24.19 26.95
N ASP A 24 11.15 -24.23 26.20
CA ASP A 24 9.91 -23.47 26.38
C ASP A 24 10.03 -21.95 26.58
N LEU A 25 10.60 -21.24 25.60
CA LEU A 25 10.47 -19.78 25.53
C LEU A 25 9.02 -19.40 25.20
N PRO A 26 8.32 -18.60 26.02
CA PRO A 26 6.96 -18.20 25.73
C PRO A 26 6.96 -17.26 24.51
N LYS A 27 6.19 -17.59 23.47
CA LYS A 27 5.93 -16.68 22.33
C LYS A 27 4.51 -16.15 22.47
N PRO A 28 4.30 -14.83 22.55
CA PRO A 28 2.96 -14.26 22.62
C PRO A 28 2.10 -14.66 21.41
N GLU A 29 0.89 -15.15 21.67
CA GLU A 29 -0.09 -15.46 20.63
C GLU A 29 -0.67 -14.17 20.03
N LEU A 30 -1.08 -14.24 18.77
CA LEU A 30 -1.77 -13.14 18.10
C LEU A 30 -3.20 -13.05 18.63
N GLU A 31 -3.52 -12.03 19.41
CA GLU A 31 -4.93 -11.68 19.61
C GLU A 31 -5.46 -11.06 18.31
N GLU A 32 -6.49 -11.69 17.72
CA GLU A 32 -7.20 -11.09 16.59
C GLU A 32 -7.76 -9.73 17.01
N LYS A 33 -7.24 -8.68 16.38
CA LYS A 33 -7.57 -7.31 16.70
C LYS A 33 -9.07 -7.06 16.48
N LYS A 34 -9.83 -6.94 17.57
CA LYS A 34 -11.21 -6.41 17.55
C LYS A 34 -11.18 -4.88 17.37
N ASP A 35 -10.51 -4.37 16.35
CA ASP A 35 -10.61 -2.96 15.97
C ASP A 35 -12.00 -2.70 15.38
N LYS A 36 -12.97 -2.51 16.28
CA LYS A 36 -14.42 -2.32 16.07
C LYS A 36 -14.81 -1.06 15.30
N VAL A 37 -13.90 -0.39 14.61
CA VAL A 37 -14.30 0.70 13.72
C VAL A 37 -14.49 0.13 12.34
N ASN A 38 -15.75 -0.17 12.02
CA ASN A 38 -16.18 -0.66 10.72
C ASN A 38 -15.54 0.17 9.59
N ILE A 39 -14.75 -0.47 8.73
CA ILE A 39 -14.08 0.16 7.57
C ILE A 39 -15.08 0.96 6.73
N TRP A 40 -16.31 0.47 6.62
CA TRP A 40 -17.40 1.14 5.94
C TRP A 40 -17.82 2.45 6.61
N LEU A 41 -17.75 2.55 7.94
CA LEU A 41 -18.03 3.79 8.67
C LEU A 41 -16.95 4.84 8.40
N LYS A 42 -15.67 4.43 8.40
CA LYS A 42 -14.57 5.34 8.04
C LYS A 42 -14.68 5.81 6.59
N SER A 43 -15.04 4.90 5.69
CA SER A 43 -15.29 5.20 4.27
C SER A 43 -16.40 6.25 4.13
N ALA A 44 -17.55 6.05 4.80
CA ALA A 44 -18.68 6.97 4.79
C ALA A 44 -18.31 8.35 5.39
N PHE A 45 -17.57 8.37 6.49
CA PHE A 45 -17.10 9.62 7.09
C PHE A 45 -16.13 10.38 6.16
N SER A 46 -15.22 9.67 5.49
CA SER A 46 -14.29 10.27 4.52
C SER A 46 -15.02 10.86 3.32
N LEU A 47 -16.05 10.18 2.81
CA LEU A 47 -16.91 10.67 1.74
C LEU A 47 -17.66 11.94 2.17
N LEU A 48 -18.24 11.95 3.37
CA LEU A 48 -18.92 13.12 3.91
C LEU A 48 -17.97 14.33 3.98
N LEU A 49 -16.76 14.13 4.52
CA LEU A 49 -15.77 15.20 4.62
C LEU A 49 -15.33 15.70 3.24
N TYR A 50 -15.11 14.78 2.30
CA TYR A 50 -14.79 15.10 0.91
C TYR A 50 -15.88 15.95 0.25
N LEU A 51 -17.16 15.56 0.40
CA LEU A 51 -18.29 16.30 -0.17
C LEU A 51 -18.47 17.67 0.51
N ALA A 52 -18.35 17.74 1.83
CA ALA A 52 -18.50 18.99 2.57
C ALA A 52 -17.42 20.02 2.18
N ILE A 53 -16.15 19.62 2.21
CA ILE A 53 -15.03 20.51 1.84
C ILE A 53 -15.10 20.86 0.35
N GLY A 54 -15.38 19.87 -0.50
CA GLY A 54 -15.51 20.07 -1.95
C GLY A 54 -16.60 21.06 -2.31
N TYR A 55 -17.75 21.02 -1.62
CA TYR A 55 -18.85 21.94 -1.85
C TYR A 55 -18.46 23.40 -1.64
N PHE A 56 -17.75 23.71 -0.55
CA PHE A 56 -17.26 25.07 -0.30
C PHE A 56 -16.14 25.48 -1.26
N PHE A 57 -15.23 24.56 -1.59
CA PHE A 57 -14.09 24.85 -2.45
C PHE A 57 -14.50 25.12 -3.91
N PHE A 58 -15.45 24.34 -4.45
CA PHE A 58 -15.96 24.50 -5.81
C PHE A 58 -17.10 25.50 -5.91
N SER A 59 -17.08 26.55 -5.07
CA SER A 59 -18.06 27.65 -5.10
C SER A 59 -19.52 27.19 -5.09
N HIS A 60 -19.83 26.16 -4.30
CA HIS A 60 -21.18 25.61 -4.14
C HIS A 60 -21.75 24.94 -5.42
N ASN A 61 -20.89 24.60 -6.39
CA ASN A 61 -21.31 23.86 -7.58
C ASN A 61 -21.54 22.38 -7.28
N TRP A 62 -22.73 22.08 -6.73
CA TRP A 62 -23.12 20.72 -6.34
C TRP A 62 -23.11 19.73 -7.52
N MET A 63 -23.54 20.17 -8.71
CA MET A 63 -23.62 19.31 -9.88
C MET A 63 -22.24 18.85 -10.35
N PHE A 64 -21.28 19.78 -10.44
CA PHE A 64 -19.89 19.45 -10.74
C PHE A 64 -19.31 18.47 -9.71
N LEU A 65 -19.53 18.74 -8.42
CA LEU A 65 -19.03 17.88 -7.34
C LEU A 65 -19.59 16.45 -7.46
N VAL A 66 -20.89 16.28 -7.68
CA VAL A 66 -21.52 14.96 -7.84
C VAL A 66 -20.97 14.22 -9.07
N ILE A 67 -20.81 14.89 -10.21
CA ILE A 67 -20.28 14.27 -11.44
C ILE A 67 -18.84 13.78 -11.22
N ILE A 68 -17.97 14.65 -10.69
CA ILE A 68 -16.56 14.28 -10.43
C ILE A 68 -16.48 13.15 -9.39
N THR A 69 -17.30 13.21 -8.35
CA THR A 69 -17.38 12.13 -7.34
C THR A 69 -17.81 10.82 -7.97
N ALA A 70 -18.81 10.82 -8.86
CA ALA A 70 -19.27 9.62 -9.54
C ALA A 70 -18.18 9.02 -10.44
N ILE A 71 -17.41 9.86 -11.15
CA ILE A 71 -16.29 9.40 -11.97
C ILE A 71 -15.18 8.78 -11.09
N ILE A 72 -14.82 9.43 -9.98
CA ILE A 72 -13.82 8.92 -9.03
C ILE A 72 -14.30 7.59 -8.44
N VAL A 73 -15.55 7.49 -8.00
CA VAL A 73 -16.13 6.24 -7.47
C VAL A 73 -16.06 5.14 -8.52
N PHE A 74 -16.43 5.42 -9.77
CA PHE A 74 -16.36 4.44 -10.85
C PHE A 74 -14.93 3.94 -11.07
N HIS A 75 -13.96 4.85 -11.05
CA HIS A 75 -12.53 4.52 -11.13
C HIS A 75 -12.08 3.63 -9.96
N GLU A 76 -12.35 4.03 -8.72
CA GLU A 76 -11.98 3.24 -7.53
C GLU A 76 -12.69 1.89 -7.47
N LEU A 77 -13.93 1.79 -7.96
CA LEU A 77 -14.64 0.52 -8.06
C LEU A 77 -13.92 -0.47 -8.98
N GLY A 78 -13.20 0.02 -9.99
CA GLY A 78 -12.31 -0.78 -10.82
C GLY A 78 -11.19 -1.42 -10.01
N HIS A 79 -10.44 -0.62 -9.26
CA HIS A 79 -9.41 -1.11 -8.33
C HIS A 79 -9.98 -2.07 -7.28
N PHE A 80 -11.09 -1.70 -6.65
CA PHE A 80 -11.77 -2.49 -5.62
C PHE A 80 -12.18 -3.85 -6.17
N SER A 81 -12.77 -3.90 -7.36
CA SER A 81 -13.21 -5.14 -8.01
C SER A 81 -12.03 -6.05 -8.32
N ALA A 82 -10.94 -5.50 -8.87
CA ALA A 82 -9.73 -6.27 -9.14
C ALA A 82 -9.10 -6.81 -7.84
N MET A 83 -8.98 -5.99 -6.80
CA MET A 83 -8.47 -6.42 -5.49
C MET A 83 -9.35 -7.52 -4.87
N LYS A 84 -10.68 -7.41 -4.99
CA LYS A 84 -11.63 -8.43 -4.52
C LYS A 84 -11.45 -9.75 -5.27
N ILE A 85 -11.29 -9.71 -6.60
CA ILE A 85 -10.99 -10.90 -7.42
C ILE A 85 -9.69 -11.58 -6.98
N PHE A 86 -8.67 -10.78 -6.63
CA PHE A 86 -7.38 -11.28 -6.15
C PHE A 86 -7.33 -11.57 -4.64
N LYS A 87 -8.50 -11.60 -3.97
CA LYS A 87 -8.66 -12.00 -2.56
C LYS A 87 -7.88 -11.13 -1.57
N TYR A 88 -7.89 -9.82 -1.77
CA TYR A 88 -7.43 -8.87 -0.74
C TYR A 88 -8.44 -8.82 0.42
N ASN A 89 -7.92 -8.66 1.63
CA ASN A 89 -8.70 -8.50 2.86
C ASN A 89 -8.85 -7.02 3.22
N ASP A 90 -9.76 -6.72 4.15
CA ASP A 90 -9.97 -5.36 4.71
C ASP A 90 -10.22 -4.27 3.66
N LEU A 91 -10.98 -4.61 2.62
CA LEU A 91 -11.24 -3.72 1.50
C LEU A 91 -12.11 -2.53 1.91
N GLY A 92 -11.67 -1.32 1.54
CA GLY A 92 -12.40 -0.07 1.77
C GLY A 92 -12.01 1.01 0.76
N ILE A 93 -12.92 1.96 0.53
CA ILE A 93 -12.70 3.11 -0.36
C ILE A 93 -12.69 4.37 0.49
N PHE A 94 -11.61 5.14 0.43
CA PHE A 94 -11.42 6.33 1.25
C PHE A 94 -11.25 7.56 0.37
N PHE A 95 -11.91 8.65 0.75
CA PHE A 95 -11.85 9.90 0.01
C PHE A 95 -10.88 10.88 0.68
N ILE A 96 -10.03 11.51 -0.13
CA ILE A 96 -9.15 12.60 0.29
C ILE A 96 -9.74 13.90 -0.24
N PRO A 97 -10.19 14.81 0.65
CA PRO A 97 -10.79 16.08 0.24
C PRO A 97 -9.97 16.81 -0.82
N LEU A 98 -10.65 17.29 -1.86
CA LEU A 98 -10.07 18.05 -3.00
C LEU A 98 -9.15 17.28 -3.94
N LEU A 99 -8.75 16.05 -3.62
CA LEU A 99 -7.75 15.32 -4.41
C LEU A 99 -8.34 14.12 -5.13
N GLY A 100 -9.20 13.34 -4.46
CA GLY A 100 -9.72 12.10 -5.04
C GLY A 100 -10.09 11.07 -3.99
N ALA A 101 -9.87 9.81 -4.33
CA ALA A 101 -10.08 8.66 -3.44
C ALA A 101 -8.95 7.64 -3.64
N TYR A 102 -8.95 6.60 -2.81
CA TYR A 102 -8.08 5.44 -2.97
C TYR A 102 -8.76 4.20 -2.36
N VAL A 103 -8.45 3.03 -2.93
CA VAL A 103 -8.80 1.74 -2.32
C VAL A 103 -7.71 1.27 -1.36
N SER A 104 -8.11 0.90 -0.15
CA SER A 104 -7.26 0.21 0.81
C SER A 104 -7.57 -1.28 0.82
N GLY A 105 -6.55 -2.11 0.95
CA GLY A 105 -6.67 -3.54 1.17
C GLY A 105 -5.35 -4.16 1.61
N SER A 106 -5.42 -5.32 2.26
CA SER A 106 -4.26 -6.06 2.76
C SER A 106 -4.15 -7.43 2.09
N LYS A 107 -2.93 -7.81 1.72
CA LYS A 107 -2.58 -9.14 1.22
C LYS A 107 -1.14 -9.44 1.56
N GLN A 108 -0.84 -10.68 1.97
CA GLN A 108 0.51 -11.10 2.36
C GLN A 108 1.44 -11.17 1.14
N GLU A 109 1.01 -11.90 0.11
CA GLU A 109 1.77 -12.05 -1.12
C GLU A 109 1.15 -11.23 -2.25
N ILE A 110 1.93 -10.35 -2.85
CA ILE A 110 1.47 -9.47 -3.92
C ILE A 110 2.23 -9.84 -5.20
N SER A 111 1.51 -10.36 -6.18
CA SER A 111 2.05 -10.65 -7.51
C SER A 111 2.19 -9.36 -8.33
N GLN A 112 3.28 -9.25 -9.08
CA GLN A 112 3.53 -8.15 -10.00
C GLN A 112 2.44 -8.08 -11.08
N LYS A 113 2.03 -9.23 -11.63
CA LYS A 113 0.92 -9.33 -12.58
C LYS A 113 -0.39 -8.83 -12.00
N GLN A 114 -0.74 -9.27 -10.78
CA GLN A 114 -1.96 -8.85 -10.10
C GLN A 114 -1.96 -7.34 -9.86
N SER A 115 -0.83 -6.80 -9.41
CA SER A 115 -0.64 -5.36 -9.20
C SER A 115 -0.88 -4.56 -10.48
N ALA A 116 -0.31 -5.00 -11.60
CA ALA A 116 -0.50 -4.34 -12.88
C ALA A 116 -1.96 -4.36 -13.35
N ILE A 117 -2.67 -5.48 -13.16
CA ILE A 117 -4.09 -5.59 -13.49
C ILE A 117 -4.92 -4.66 -12.59
N ILE A 118 -4.64 -4.64 -11.28
CA ILE A 118 -5.33 -3.73 -10.34
C ILE A 118 -5.15 -2.28 -10.78
N LEU A 119 -3.92 -1.85 -11.08
CA LEU A 119 -3.60 -0.48 -11.46
C LEU A 119 -4.24 -0.06 -12.79
N LEU A 120 -4.46 -1.00 -13.72
CA LEU A 120 -5.18 -0.71 -14.96
C LEU A 120 -6.71 -0.79 -14.79
N ALA A 121 -7.21 -1.54 -13.80
CA ALA A 121 -8.64 -1.77 -13.61
C ALA A 121 -9.42 -0.50 -13.23
N GLY A 122 -8.78 0.51 -12.64
CA GLY A 122 -9.39 1.83 -12.43
C GLY A 122 -9.48 2.65 -13.73
N PRO A 123 -8.34 3.01 -14.36
CA PRO A 123 -8.33 3.91 -15.50
C PRO A 123 -8.93 3.35 -16.79
N VAL A 124 -8.69 2.07 -17.10
CA VAL A 124 -9.05 1.50 -18.41
C VAL A 124 -10.57 1.48 -18.63
N PRO A 125 -11.41 0.97 -17.70
CA PRO A 125 -12.86 1.01 -17.89
C PRO A 125 -13.39 2.44 -18.03
N GLY A 126 -12.81 3.40 -17.33
CA GLY A 126 -13.20 4.80 -17.40
C GLY A 126 -12.94 5.43 -18.77
N ILE A 127 -11.76 5.18 -19.34
CA ILE A 127 -11.41 5.63 -20.70
C ILE A 127 -12.33 4.97 -21.72
N LEU A 128 -12.50 3.65 -21.66
CA LEU A 128 -13.34 2.92 -22.62
C LEU A 128 -14.79 3.39 -22.59
N LEU A 129 -15.38 3.55 -21.40
CA LEU A 129 -16.75 4.02 -21.26
C LEU A 129 -16.88 5.46 -21.77
N GLY A 130 -15.94 6.35 -21.45
CA GLY A 130 -15.94 7.72 -21.97
C GLY A 130 -15.87 7.77 -23.50
N ILE A 131 -15.02 6.94 -24.13
CA ILE A 131 -14.94 6.83 -25.59
C ILE A 131 -16.30 6.38 -26.15
N VAL A 132 -16.89 5.31 -25.60
CA VAL A 132 -18.19 4.79 -26.04
C VAL A 132 -19.29 5.86 -25.91
N LEU A 133 -19.32 6.59 -24.80
CA LEU A 133 -20.31 7.64 -24.59
C LEU A 133 -20.19 8.79 -25.60
N ILE A 134 -18.98 9.22 -25.96
CA ILE A 134 -18.78 10.24 -27.01
C ILE A 134 -19.28 9.71 -28.37
N LEU A 135 -18.91 8.48 -28.73
CA LEU A 135 -19.33 7.90 -30.01
C LEU A 135 -20.86 7.73 -30.09
N LEU A 136 -21.50 7.28 -29.02
CA LEU A 136 -22.96 7.16 -28.96
C LEU A 136 -23.64 8.54 -29.00
N ASN A 137 -23.10 9.52 -28.28
CA ASN A 137 -23.66 10.88 -28.28
C ASN A 137 -23.64 11.49 -29.70
N ASN A 138 -22.58 11.24 -30.47
CA ASN A 138 -22.48 11.73 -31.85
C ASN A 138 -23.54 11.13 -32.79
N VAL A 139 -24.05 9.92 -32.49
CA VAL A 139 -25.06 9.23 -33.31
C VAL A 139 -26.48 9.57 -32.84
N TYR A 140 -26.70 9.60 -31.54
CA TYR A 140 -28.04 9.64 -30.95
C TYR A 140 -28.42 10.99 -30.33
N SER A 141 -27.49 11.95 -30.20
CA SER A 141 -27.70 13.24 -29.52
C SER A 141 -28.35 13.05 -28.14
N ILE A 142 -27.61 12.37 -27.25
CA ILE A 142 -28.14 11.96 -25.96
C ILE A 142 -28.03 13.12 -24.98
N ASP A 143 -29.17 13.70 -24.64
CA ASP A 143 -29.26 14.65 -23.53
C ASP A 143 -29.37 13.91 -22.20
N PHE A 144 -28.55 14.29 -21.23
CA PHE A 144 -28.70 13.79 -19.87
C PHE A 144 -29.71 14.65 -19.10
N ALA A 145 -30.37 14.04 -18.13
CA ALA A 145 -31.28 14.76 -17.25
C ALA A 145 -30.56 15.93 -16.54
N PHE A 146 -31.33 16.96 -16.18
CA PHE A 146 -30.84 18.14 -15.43
C PHE A 146 -29.86 19.05 -16.19
N GLY A 147 -29.85 19.00 -17.53
CA GLY A 147 -29.08 19.93 -18.38
C GLY A 147 -27.58 19.63 -18.44
N ILE A 148 -27.18 18.41 -18.06
CA ILE A 148 -25.79 17.96 -18.15
C ILE A 148 -25.58 17.34 -19.53
N SER A 149 -24.52 17.71 -20.25
CA SER A 149 -24.20 17.03 -21.51
C SER A 149 -23.48 15.70 -21.23
N VAL A 150 -23.95 14.62 -21.87
CA VAL A 150 -23.26 13.31 -21.84
C VAL A 150 -21.83 13.45 -22.32
N GLU A 151 -21.61 14.30 -23.32
CA GLU A 151 -20.29 14.62 -23.84
C GLU A 151 -19.36 15.23 -22.77
N ALA A 152 -19.84 16.15 -21.92
CA ALA A 152 -19.01 16.73 -20.86
C ALA A 152 -18.63 15.68 -19.80
N ILE A 153 -19.59 14.83 -19.40
CA ILE A 153 -19.31 13.70 -18.48
C ILE A 153 -18.25 12.78 -19.08
N ALA A 154 -18.42 12.41 -20.34
CA ALA A 154 -17.50 11.50 -21.03
C ALA A 154 -16.09 12.09 -21.18
N LYS A 155 -15.98 13.39 -21.49
CA LYS A 155 -14.69 14.10 -21.53
C LYS A 155 -14.04 14.16 -20.14
N ALA A 156 -14.79 14.51 -19.10
CA ALA A 156 -14.27 14.53 -17.73
C ALA A 156 -13.81 13.13 -17.28
N MET A 157 -14.55 12.09 -17.69
CA MET A 157 -14.20 10.70 -17.43
C MET A 157 -12.89 10.31 -18.13
N ILE A 158 -12.74 10.59 -19.42
CA ILE A 158 -11.49 10.34 -20.14
C ILE A 158 -10.34 11.14 -19.50
N PHE A 159 -10.56 12.42 -19.20
CA PHE A 159 -9.55 13.30 -18.61
C PHE A 159 -9.00 12.77 -17.30
N LEU A 160 -9.87 12.48 -16.33
CA LEU A 160 -9.46 12.01 -15.00
C LEU A 160 -8.72 10.67 -15.09
N ASN A 161 -9.17 9.75 -15.95
CA ASN A 161 -8.52 8.46 -16.11
C ASN A 161 -7.20 8.56 -16.89
N LEU A 162 -7.07 9.47 -17.85
CA LEU A 162 -5.79 9.76 -18.53
C LEU A 162 -4.79 10.41 -17.58
N LEU A 163 -5.24 11.31 -16.69
CA LEU A 163 -4.39 11.85 -15.63
C LEU A 163 -3.84 10.72 -14.76
N ASN A 164 -4.69 9.78 -14.33
CA ASN A 164 -4.23 8.63 -13.55
C ASN A 164 -3.29 7.70 -14.32
N LEU A 165 -3.34 7.67 -15.65
CA LEU A 165 -2.36 6.92 -16.46
C LEU A 165 -1.02 7.64 -16.66
N LEU A 166 -0.85 8.90 -16.24
CA LEU A 166 0.42 9.59 -16.39
C LEU A 166 1.57 8.85 -15.67
N PRO A 167 2.79 8.85 -16.24
CA PRO A 167 3.94 8.16 -15.68
C PRO A 167 4.57 8.95 -14.51
N VAL A 168 3.77 9.31 -13.52
CA VAL A 168 4.14 10.15 -12.37
C VAL A 168 3.65 9.48 -11.10
N TYR A 169 4.54 9.11 -10.18
CA TYR A 169 4.14 8.57 -8.88
C TYR A 169 3.50 9.71 -8.04
N PRO A 170 2.35 9.53 -7.38
CA PRO A 170 1.69 8.26 -7.05
C PRO A 170 0.48 7.92 -7.94
N LEU A 171 0.34 8.50 -9.12
CA LEU A 171 -0.74 8.17 -10.05
C LEU A 171 -0.59 6.71 -10.53
N ASP A 172 -1.69 6.08 -10.97
CA ASP A 172 -1.70 4.65 -11.30
C ASP A 172 -0.68 4.27 -12.38
N GLY A 173 -0.50 5.10 -13.40
CA GLY A 173 0.51 4.91 -14.44
C GLY A 173 1.94 4.96 -13.89
N GLY A 174 2.21 5.91 -12.98
CA GLY A 174 3.48 5.98 -12.27
C GLY A 174 3.72 4.78 -11.36
N GLN A 175 2.70 4.35 -10.62
CA GLN A 175 2.77 3.13 -9.82
C GLN A 175 3.00 1.89 -10.70
N LEU A 176 2.34 1.81 -11.87
CA LEU A 176 2.46 0.70 -12.80
C LEU A 176 3.89 0.58 -13.32
N LEU A 177 4.47 1.68 -13.80
CA LEU A 177 5.85 1.69 -14.28
C LEU A 177 6.85 1.37 -13.17
N HIS A 178 6.62 1.91 -11.97
CA HIS A 178 7.45 1.59 -10.81
C HIS A 178 7.45 0.09 -10.51
N ARG A 179 6.25 -0.51 -10.45
CA ARG A 179 6.08 -1.95 -10.18
C ARG A 179 6.70 -2.84 -11.25
N LEU A 180 6.62 -2.46 -12.52
CA LEU A 180 7.10 -3.30 -13.63
C LEU A 180 8.62 -3.24 -13.79
N PHE A 181 9.22 -2.06 -13.61
CA PHE A 181 10.60 -1.82 -14.05
C PHE A 181 11.53 -1.28 -12.97
N LEU A 182 11.02 -0.70 -11.88
CA LEU A 182 11.83 0.04 -10.91
C LEU A 182 11.97 -0.65 -9.55
N ASP A 183 11.07 -1.57 -9.20
CA ASP A 183 11.14 -2.35 -7.96
C ASP A 183 12.46 -3.18 -7.88
N ASP A 184 13.05 -3.55 -9.02
CA ASP A 184 14.32 -4.31 -9.10
C ASP A 184 15.53 -3.49 -8.62
N ASN A 185 15.48 -2.17 -8.78
CA ASN A 185 16.57 -1.27 -8.41
C ASN A 185 16.06 -0.13 -7.52
N LYS A 186 16.20 -0.34 -6.20
CA LYS A 186 15.79 0.61 -5.15
C LYS A 186 16.28 2.04 -5.40
N ILE A 187 17.44 2.24 -6.02
CA ILE A 187 17.98 3.58 -6.30
C ILE A 187 17.18 4.26 -7.42
N ILE A 188 16.94 3.56 -8.53
CA ILE A 188 16.19 4.12 -9.67
C ILE A 188 14.74 4.40 -9.25
N GLY A 189 14.12 3.49 -8.48
CA GLY A 189 12.79 3.72 -7.89
C GLY A 189 12.72 4.99 -7.05
N LYS A 190 13.70 5.21 -6.15
CA LYS A 190 13.79 6.44 -5.33
C LYS A 190 13.97 7.69 -6.18
N ILE A 191 14.81 7.66 -7.21
CA ILE A 191 14.99 8.79 -8.14
C ILE A 191 13.67 9.13 -8.85
N PHE A 192 12.93 8.11 -9.32
CA PHE A 192 11.64 8.30 -9.98
C PHE A 192 10.60 8.94 -9.06
N VAL A 193 10.53 8.53 -7.78
CA VAL A 193 9.65 9.14 -6.76
C VAL A 193 10.05 10.60 -6.50
N ILE A 194 11.34 10.92 -6.40
CA ILE A 194 11.83 12.30 -6.20
C ILE A 194 11.50 13.18 -7.41
N MET A 195 11.73 12.70 -8.63
CA MET A 195 11.37 13.42 -9.85
C MET A 195 9.86 13.67 -9.94
N SER A 196 9.06 12.64 -9.66
CA SER A 196 7.59 12.76 -9.64
C SER A 196 7.12 13.77 -8.60
N SER A 197 7.73 13.77 -7.41
CA SER A 197 7.48 14.76 -6.35
C SER A 197 7.79 16.17 -6.82
N GLY A 198 8.94 16.38 -7.46
CA GLY A 198 9.35 17.67 -8.00
C GLY A 198 8.40 18.20 -9.08
N LEU A 199 7.96 17.32 -9.99
CA LEU A 199 7.01 17.66 -11.05
C LEU A 199 5.63 18.06 -10.47
N LEU A 200 5.11 17.28 -9.52
CA LEU A 200 3.84 17.59 -8.85
C LEU A 200 3.93 18.89 -8.05
N SER A 201 5.04 19.13 -7.34
CA SER A 201 5.27 20.39 -6.62
C SER A 201 5.33 21.58 -7.58
N TRP A 202 6.05 21.45 -8.70
CA TRP A 202 6.11 22.50 -9.71
C TRP A 202 4.72 22.81 -10.26
N PHE A 203 3.95 21.80 -10.66
CA PHE A 203 2.60 21.98 -11.17
C PHE A 203 1.66 22.61 -10.12
N ALA A 204 1.72 22.16 -8.87
CA ALA A 204 0.91 22.71 -7.77
C ALA A 204 1.17 24.20 -7.57
N LEU A 205 2.44 24.61 -7.59
CA LEU A 205 2.85 26.00 -7.41
C LEU A 205 2.52 26.87 -8.64
N SER A 206 2.73 26.35 -9.86
CA SER A 206 2.47 27.10 -11.09
C SER A 206 0.98 27.29 -11.38
N SER A 207 0.16 26.29 -11.04
CA SER A 207 -1.31 26.35 -11.23
C SER A 207 -2.03 27.06 -10.09
N GLY A 208 -1.37 27.26 -8.94
CA GLY A 208 -2.00 27.76 -7.71
C GLY A 208 -2.84 26.70 -6.98
N PHE A 209 -2.87 25.45 -7.45
CA PHE A 209 -3.59 24.35 -6.80
C PHE A 209 -2.77 23.72 -5.67
N TYR A 210 -2.59 24.48 -4.59
CA TYR A 210 -1.78 24.09 -3.42
C TYR A 210 -2.18 22.78 -2.72
N PRO A 211 -3.47 22.34 -2.70
CA PRO A 211 -3.82 21.06 -2.08
C PRO A 211 -3.01 19.87 -2.62
N LEU A 212 -2.55 19.93 -3.88
CA LEU A 212 -1.74 18.87 -4.50
C LEU A 212 -0.38 18.65 -3.81
N LEU A 213 0.14 19.62 -3.06
CA LEU A 213 1.43 19.52 -2.34
C LEU A 213 1.46 18.42 -1.27
N ILE A 214 0.30 17.93 -0.83
CA ILE A 214 0.21 16.80 0.08
C ILE A 214 0.80 15.51 -0.52
N PHE A 215 0.72 15.29 -1.84
CA PHE A 215 1.29 14.09 -2.47
C PHE A 215 2.83 14.07 -2.38
N PRO A 216 3.58 15.11 -2.83
CA PRO A 216 5.01 15.22 -2.59
C PRO A 216 5.38 15.08 -1.12
N PHE A 217 4.65 15.75 -0.21
CA PHE A 217 4.91 15.64 1.22
C PHE A 217 4.78 14.21 1.73
N MET A 218 3.68 13.51 1.39
CA MET A 218 3.46 12.12 1.77
C MET A 218 4.51 11.17 1.16
N MET A 219 4.86 11.36 -0.11
CA MET A 219 5.87 10.54 -0.81
C MET A 219 7.25 10.68 -0.18
N LEU A 220 7.70 11.90 0.08
CA LEU A 220 9.00 12.16 0.69
C LEU A 220 9.04 11.67 2.13
N SER A 221 7.97 11.90 2.90
CA SER A 221 7.85 11.39 4.28
C SER A 221 7.89 9.87 4.33
N ARG A 222 7.15 9.20 3.42
CA ARG A 222 7.19 7.74 3.25
C ARG A 222 8.59 7.26 2.91
N MET A 223 9.25 7.90 1.94
CA MET A 223 10.62 7.53 1.53
C MET A 223 11.62 7.64 2.70
N VAL A 224 11.51 8.67 3.54
CA VAL A 224 12.32 8.77 4.76
C VAL A 224 12.01 7.62 5.72
N GLY A 225 10.73 7.28 5.90
CA GLY A 225 10.32 6.10 6.68
C GLY A 225 10.91 4.79 6.15
N ASP A 226 10.84 4.57 4.83
CA ASP A 226 11.37 3.38 4.17
C ASP A 226 12.90 3.25 4.36
N ILE A 227 13.64 4.36 4.33
CA ILE A 227 15.09 4.37 4.63
C ILE A 227 15.37 3.94 6.08
N HIS A 228 14.55 4.39 7.04
CA HIS A 228 14.71 3.98 8.43
C HIS A 228 14.36 2.50 8.61
N HIS A 229 13.32 2.02 7.92
CA HIS A 229 12.90 0.63 7.91
C HIS A 229 14.00 -0.28 7.31
N ASP A 230 14.48 0.03 6.10
CA ASP A 230 15.58 -0.69 5.42
C ASP A 230 16.81 -0.87 6.35
N ARG A 231 17.18 0.18 7.10
CA ARG A 231 18.32 0.13 8.03
C ARG A 231 18.08 -0.77 9.25
N LEU A 232 16.85 -0.84 9.73
CA LEU A 232 16.48 -1.69 10.86
C LEU A 232 16.43 -3.15 10.42
N THR A 233 15.81 -3.44 9.29
CA THR A 233 15.78 -4.77 8.66
C THR A 233 17.18 -5.30 8.44
N ALA A 234 18.08 -4.50 7.85
CA ALA A 234 19.49 -4.90 7.65
C ALA A 234 20.24 -5.21 8.95
N LYS A 235 19.92 -4.53 10.07
CA LYS A 235 20.51 -4.83 11.37
C LYS A 235 20.00 -6.13 11.97
N ILE A 236 18.71 -6.44 11.78
CA ILE A 236 18.10 -7.68 12.25
C ILE A 236 18.62 -8.87 11.43
N GLU A 237 18.69 -8.74 10.11
CA GLU A 237 19.26 -9.76 9.22
C GLU A 237 20.76 -10.02 9.51
N ALA A 238 21.51 -8.99 9.91
CA ALA A 238 22.90 -9.14 10.34
C ALA A 238 23.08 -9.98 11.61
N GLU A 239 22.03 -10.16 12.42
CA GLU A 239 22.01 -11.11 13.55
C GLU A 239 21.62 -12.53 13.13
N GLY A 240 21.45 -12.79 11.83
CA GLY A 240 21.13 -14.10 11.27
C GLY A 240 19.64 -14.46 11.32
N ILE A 241 18.77 -13.48 11.56
CA ILE A 241 17.32 -13.67 11.66
C ILE A 241 16.69 -13.52 10.28
N ASP A 242 15.96 -14.54 9.84
CA ASP A 242 15.25 -14.54 8.57
C ASP A 242 13.87 -13.84 8.70
N LEU A 243 13.75 -12.68 8.07
CA LEU A 243 12.55 -11.84 8.08
C LEU A 243 11.54 -12.17 6.96
N MET A 244 11.81 -13.20 6.14
CA MET A 244 10.88 -13.66 5.10
C MET A 244 9.78 -14.58 5.63
N LYS A 245 9.84 -14.92 6.92
CA LYS A 245 8.87 -15.78 7.60
C LYS A 245 7.61 -15.02 8.01
N THR A 246 6.49 -15.73 8.08
CA THR A 246 5.29 -15.22 8.76
C THR A 246 5.51 -15.16 10.28
N TYR A 247 4.64 -14.41 10.97
CA TYR A 247 4.71 -14.34 12.43
C TYR A 247 4.63 -15.74 13.04
N ASP A 248 3.77 -16.61 12.53
CA ASP A 248 3.57 -17.97 13.06
C ASP A 248 4.79 -18.86 12.85
N GLU A 249 5.48 -18.72 11.71
CA GLU A 249 6.72 -19.45 11.38
C GLU A 249 7.96 -18.94 12.13
N LEU A 250 7.89 -17.75 12.74
CA LEU A 250 8.99 -17.18 13.51
C LEU A 250 9.25 -18.00 14.78
N SER A 251 10.50 -18.35 15.07
CA SER A 251 10.82 -19.07 16.31
C SER A 251 10.64 -18.16 17.54
N ALA A 252 10.39 -18.74 18.71
CA ALA A 252 10.29 -17.97 19.95
C ALA A 252 11.60 -17.22 20.26
N GLU A 253 12.75 -17.83 19.97
CA GLU A 253 14.06 -17.20 20.13
C GLU A 253 14.24 -15.98 19.21
N ASP A 254 13.89 -16.11 17.93
CA ASP A 254 13.96 -15.01 16.96
C ASP A 254 13.03 -13.87 17.38
N TYR A 255 11.82 -14.18 17.86
CA TYR A 255 10.90 -13.19 18.39
C TYR A 255 11.54 -12.34 19.50
N TRP A 256 12.13 -12.98 20.51
CA TRP A 256 12.74 -12.27 21.64
C TRP A 256 13.98 -11.47 21.24
N LYS A 257 14.78 -11.97 20.28
CA LYS A 257 15.90 -11.21 19.70
C LYS A 257 15.42 -9.97 18.95
N ILE A 258 14.44 -10.10 18.06
CA ILE A 258 13.85 -8.98 17.34
C ILE A 258 13.30 -7.97 18.34
N ARG A 259 12.51 -8.41 19.34
CA ARG A 259 11.96 -7.55 20.40
C ARG A 259 13.05 -6.70 21.07
N ASN A 260 14.13 -7.32 21.52
CA ASN A 260 15.25 -6.59 22.16
C ASN A 260 15.89 -5.56 21.22
N LEU A 261 16.05 -5.90 19.95
CA LEU A 261 16.53 -4.97 18.93
C LEU A 261 15.58 -3.79 18.73
N LEU A 262 14.27 -4.04 18.74
CA LEU A 262 13.24 -3.01 18.61
C LEU A 262 13.25 -2.05 19.80
N ILE A 263 13.33 -2.57 21.03
CA ILE A 263 13.41 -1.76 22.26
C ILE A 263 14.58 -0.76 22.19
N LYS A 264 15.73 -1.21 21.67
CA LYS A 264 16.94 -0.39 21.55
C LYS A 264 16.80 0.73 20.51
N HIS A 265 16.11 0.47 19.40
CA HIS A 265 16.11 1.35 18.23
C HIS A 265 14.82 2.16 18.04
N ILE A 266 13.70 1.73 18.61
CA ILE A 266 12.40 2.38 18.46
C ILE A 266 12.06 3.15 19.74
N PRO A 267 12.00 4.50 19.68
CA PRO A 267 11.76 5.33 20.87
C PRO A 267 10.48 4.96 21.65
N SER A 268 9.40 4.59 20.96
CA SER A 268 8.12 4.24 21.58
C SER A 268 8.13 2.93 22.38
N LEU A 269 9.13 2.07 22.15
CA LEU A 269 9.28 0.76 22.81
C LEU A 269 10.36 0.76 23.90
N ARG A 270 11.03 1.88 24.18
CA ARG A 270 12.12 1.95 25.17
C ARG A 270 11.70 1.61 26.59
N ASP A 271 10.43 1.81 26.93
CA ASP A 271 9.89 1.49 28.26
C ASP A 271 9.59 -0.01 28.44
N VAL A 272 9.69 -0.81 27.38
CA VAL A 272 9.49 -2.26 27.45
C VAL A 272 10.76 -2.89 28.04
N PRO A 273 10.65 -3.71 29.09
CA PRO A 273 11.83 -4.32 29.72
C PRO A 273 12.52 -5.28 28.75
N PRO A 274 13.86 -5.21 28.59
CA PRO A 274 14.60 -6.14 27.73
C PRO A 274 14.61 -7.54 28.35
N SER A 275 14.73 -8.56 27.50
CA SER A 275 14.84 -9.95 27.93
C SER A 275 16.28 -10.45 27.88
N PRO A 276 16.70 -11.36 28.79
CA PRO A 276 15.94 -11.97 29.90
C PRO A 276 15.69 -11.01 31.10
N PRO A 277 14.61 -11.19 31.89
CA PRO A 277 13.60 -12.26 31.83
C PRO A 277 12.63 -12.14 30.64
N TYR A 278 12.03 -13.26 30.22
CA TYR A 278 11.13 -13.36 29.06
C TYR A 278 9.69 -13.02 29.43
N ASP A 279 9.50 -11.85 30.04
CA ASP A 279 8.20 -11.39 30.54
C ASP A 279 7.40 -10.62 29.48
N ILE A 280 6.11 -10.95 29.39
CA ILE A 280 5.16 -10.27 28.50
C ILE A 280 4.85 -8.88 29.06
N SER A 281 5.08 -7.84 28.25
CA SER A 281 4.84 -6.45 28.63
C SER A 281 3.37 -6.05 28.39
N PRO A 282 2.82 -5.06 29.12
CA PRO A 282 1.56 -4.43 28.74
C PRO A 282 1.55 -3.81 27.34
N LYS A 283 2.73 -3.51 26.76
CA LYS A 283 2.89 -2.99 25.39
C LYS A 283 3.20 -4.11 24.37
N GLU A 284 3.07 -5.38 24.71
CA GLU A 284 3.49 -6.48 23.83
C GLU A 284 2.70 -6.51 22.51
N GLU A 285 1.42 -6.12 22.51
CA GLU A 285 0.63 -6.00 21.27
C GLU A 285 1.26 -5.02 20.27
N GLN A 286 1.81 -3.90 20.77
CA GLN A 286 2.52 -2.92 19.95
C GLN A 286 3.83 -3.50 19.40
N VAL A 287 4.55 -4.29 20.20
CA VAL A 287 5.76 -5.00 19.78
C VAL A 287 5.42 -5.99 18.66
N ILE A 288 4.43 -6.85 18.88
CA ILE A 288 3.94 -7.84 17.91
C ILE A 288 3.55 -7.17 16.60
N THR A 289 2.76 -6.09 16.64
CA THR A 289 2.35 -5.33 15.45
C THR A 289 3.57 -4.76 14.71
N THR A 290 4.58 -4.29 15.44
CA THR A 290 5.83 -3.77 14.85
C THR A 290 6.61 -4.89 14.18
N ILE A 291 6.71 -6.06 14.83
CA ILE A 291 7.35 -7.26 14.28
C ILE A 291 6.62 -7.72 13.02
N GLN A 292 5.29 -7.80 13.04
CA GLN A 292 4.49 -8.17 11.87
C GLN A 292 4.69 -7.21 10.69
N ASN A 293 4.91 -5.91 10.95
CA ASN A 293 5.21 -4.94 9.90
C ASN A 293 6.67 -5.02 9.41
N LEU A 294 7.58 -5.64 10.16
CA LEU A 294 8.97 -5.91 9.78
C LEU A 294 9.13 -7.20 9.00
N LEU A 295 8.34 -8.22 9.35
CA LEU A 295 8.26 -9.45 8.58
C LEU A 295 7.72 -9.10 7.18
N GLN A 296 8.49 -9.47 6.16
CA GLN A 296 8.28 -8.93 4.83
C GLN A 296 7.00 -9.47 4.19
N ARG A 297 6.27 -8.57 3.51
CA ARG A 297 5.31 -8.96 2.47
C ARG A 297 6.11 -9.32 1.22
N THR A 298 5.98 -10.54 0.73
CA THR A 298 6.73 -10.98 -0.44
C THR A 298 6.09 -10.42 -1.71
N LEU A 299 6.83 -9.56 -2.42
CA LEU A 299 6.48 -9.16 -3.78
C LEU A 299 6.98 -10.24 -4.73
N ILE A 300 6.05 -10.93 -5.38
CA ILE A 300 6.38 -12.00 -6.33
C ILE A 300 6.50 -11.38 -7.72
N GLN A 301 7.71 -11.41 -8.28
CA GLN A 301 7.97 -10.97 -9.65
C GLN A 301 7.63 -12.08 -10.65
N ASP A 302 6.33 -12.31 -10.84
CA ASP A 302 5.78 -13.39 -11.66
C ASP A 302 5.59 -13.02 -13.15
N LEU A 303 6.07 -11.85 -13.58
CA LEU A 303 5.90 -11.36 -14.94
C LEU A 303 7.19 -11.53 -15.77
N SER A 304 7.08 -12.23 -16.91
CA SER A 304 8.17 -12.29 -17.88
C SER A 304 8.41 -10.93 -18.54
N LEU A 305 9.59 -10.73 -19.12
CA LEU A 305 9.92 -9.52 -19.87
C LEU A 305 8.89 -9.24 -20.98
N ALA A 306 8.46 -10.28 -21.71
CA ALA A 306 7.39 -10.17 -22.71
C ALA A 306 6.06 -9.74 -22.10
N GLY A 307 5.72 -10.25 -20.91
CA GLY A 307 4.55 -9.80 -20.16
C GLY A 307 4.63 -8.33 -19.77
N LYS A 308 5.80 -7.86 -19.30
CA LYS A 308 6.04 -6.44 -18.96
C LYS A 308 5.80 -5.54 -20.18
N PHE A 309 6.33 -5.93 -21.35
CA PHE A 309 6.11 -5.21 -22.60
C PHE A 309 4.66 -5.23 -23.06
N LEU A 310 3.95 -6.35 -22.94
CA LEU A 310 2.53 -6.43 -23.30
C LEU A 310 1.69 -5.47 -22.45
N ILE A 311 1.93 -5.43 -21.13
CA ILE A 311 1.24 -4.51 -20.23
C ILE A 311 1.57 -3.06 -20.58
N LEU A 312 2.83 -2.76 -20.91
CA LEU A 312 3.25 -1.44 -21.35
C LEU A 312 2.55 -1.00 -22.64
N LEU A 313 2.35 -1.92 -23.59
CA LEU A 313 1.60 -1.66 -24.82
C LEU A 313 0.12 -1.40 -24.55
N ILE A 314 -0.50 -2.15 -23.63
CA ILE A 314 -1.89 -1.90 -23.20
C ILE A 314 -2.00 -0.52 -22.57
N TRP A 315 -1.09 -0.18 -21.64
CA TRP A 315 -1.04 1.13 -21.01
C TRP A 315 -0.91 2.27 -22.03
N ALA A 316 0.06 2.17 -22.95
CA ALA A 316 0.28 3.16 -24.00
C ALA A 316 -0.90 3.25 -24.98
N GLY A 317 -1.50 2.11 -25.33
CA GLY A 317 -2.69 2.01 -26.17
C GLY A 317 -3.89 2.72 -25.54
N CYS A 318 -4.18 2.46 -24.26
CA CYS A 318 -5.23 3.16 -23.52
C CYS A 318 -4.97 4.66 -23.41
N PHE A 319 -3.72 5.07 -23.19
CA PHE A 319 -3.34 6.48 -23.11
C PHE A 319 -3.54 7.21 -24.46
N THR A 320 -3.20 6.56 -25.57
CA THR A 320 -3.22 7.16 -26.91
C THR A 320 -4.56 7.03 -27.64
N ALA A 321 -5.39 6.04 -27.29
CA ALA A 321 -6.65 5.73 -27.97
C ALA A 321 -7.59 6.95 -28.14
N PRO A 322 -7.82 7.80 -27.12
CA PRO A 322 -8.69 8.97 -27.27
C PRO A 322 -8.20 9.96 -28.34
N PHE A 323 -6.87 10.08 -28.50
CA PHE A 323 -6.24 10.97 -29.49
C PHE A 323 -6.24 10.35 -30.89
N MET A 324 -6.00 9.03 -30.99
CA MET A 324 -6.04 8.29 -32.26
C MET A 324 -7.43 8.29 -32.89
N LEU A 325 -8.48 8.25 -32.06
CA LEU A 325 -9.87 8.36 -32.49
C LEU A 325 -10.30 9.81 -32.79
N GLN A 326 -9.38 10.78 -32.71
CA GLN A 326 -9.63 12.20 -32.96
C GLN A 326 -10.83 12.75 -32.18
N LEU A 327 -11.03 12.26 -30.95
CA LEU A 327 -12.14 12.70 -30.12
C LEU A 327 -11.99 14.21 -29.83
N PRO A 328 -13.09 14.97 -29.75
CA PRO A 328 -13.05 16.42 -29.53
C PRO A 328 -12.70 16.75 -28.07
N LEU A 329 -11.50 16.36 -27.63
CA LEU A 329 -10.97 16.53 -26.27
C LEU A 329 -10.44 17.94 -26.05
N ARG A 330 -11.32 18.94 -26.22
CA ARG A 330 -11.10 20.25 -25.62
C ARG A 330 -11.56 20.15 -24.18
N PHE A 331 -10.61 19.89 -23.29
CA PHE A 331 -10.86 19.89 -21.87
C PHE A 331 -10.96 21.35 -21.43
N PHE A 332 -12.19 21.76 -21.10
CA PHE A 332 -12.60 23.10 -20.66
C PHE A 332 -12.64 24.17 -21.75
#